data_AF-A0A1Y4N8P8-F1
#
_entry.id   AF-A0A1Y4N8P8-F1
#
_cell.length_a   1.000
_cell.length_b   1.000
_cell.length_c   1.000
_cell.angle_alpha   90.00
_cell.angle_beta   90.00
_cell.angle_gamma   90.00
#
_symmetry.space_group_name_H-M   'P 1'
#
loop_
_entity.id
_entity.type
_entity.pdbx_description
1 polymer ?
#
loop_
_entity_poly.entity_id
_entity_poly.type
_entity_poly.pdbx_seq_one_letter_code
_entity_poly.pdbx_strand_id
1 'polypeptide(L)'
;MQCSVDKLKFYKGEIRKVTLEVKSCLDEEFSILRANVEIKQYATVALEITPSINEHDIIFTIDTTKLEKAKYKVYCEYVIADETLIDVLDLEVR
;
A
#
# COMPACT_ATOMS: atom_id res chain seq x y z
N MET A 1 -2.98 -12.53 -10.46
CA MET A 1 -4.38 -12.07 -10.54
C MET A 1 -4.40 -10.56 -10.44
N GLN A 2 -5.41 -9.89 -10.99
CA GLN A 2 -5.60 -8.46 -10.74
C GLN A 2 -7.11 -8.19 -10.66
N CYS A 3 -7.63 -8.15 -9.44
CA CYS A 3 -9.01 -7.72 -9.16
C CYS A 3 -8.99 -6.24 -8.77
N SER A 4 -9.76 -5.46 -9.54
CA SER A 4 -10.31 -4.12 -9.30
C SER A 4 -9.43 -3.00 -8.71
N VAL A 5 -9.29 -1.96 -9.53
CA VAL A 5 -8.69 -0.64 -9.26
C VAL A 5 -9.31 0.05 -8.03
N ASP A 6 -8.60 0.09 -6.90
CA ASP A 6 -9.01 0.95 -5.78
C ASP A 6 -8.10 2.17 -5.69
N LYS A 7 -8.44 3.13 -6.56
CA LYS A 7 -7.89 4.48 -6.54
C LYS A 7 -8.19 5.13 -5.19
N LEU A 8 -7.16 5.31 -4.38
CA LEU A 8 -7.21 6.01 -3.11
C LEU A 8 -7.41 7.51 -3.37
N LYS A 9 -8.48 8.08 -2.83
CA LYS A 9 -8.74 9.52 -2.84
C LYS A 9 -8.69 10.06 -1.43
N PHE A 10 -7.98 11.15 -1.25
CA PHE A 10 -7.81 11.85 0.00
C PHE A 10 -7.99 13.35 -0.20
N TYR A 11 -8.54 14.05 0.80
CA TYR A 11 -8.39 15.49 0.88
C TYR A 11 -7.04 15.84 1.51
N LYS A 12 -6.41 16.94 1.06
CA LYS A 12 -5.18 17.45 1.69
C LYS A 12 -5.38 17.66 3.20
N GLY A 13 -4.53 17.00 4.00
CA GLY A 13 -4.60 17.04 5.47
C GLY A 13 -5.40 15.89 6.09
N GLU A 14 -6.02 15.04 5.28
CA GLU A 14 -6.67 13.81 5.74
C GLU A 14 -5.62 12.78 6.18
N ILE A 15 -5.95 12.06 7.27
CA ILE A 15 -5.21 10.92 7.80
C ILE A 15 -6.16 9.74 7.81
N ARG A 16 -5.83 8.65 7.13
CA ARG A 16 -6.71 7.48 7.03
C ARG A 16 -5.92 6.18 7.10
N LYS A 17 -6.47 5.21 7.84
CA LYS A 17 -6.01 3.83 7.86
C LYS A 17 -6.45 3.11 6.59
N VAL A 18 -5.54 2.37 5.98
CA VAL A 18 -5.74 1.56 4.77
C VAL A 18 -5.37 0.12 5.11
N THR A 19 -6.18 -0.82 4.62
CA THR A 19 -5.92 -2.25 4.72
C THR A 19 -5.81 -2.80 3.31
N LEU A 20 -4.69 -3.45 3.00
CA LEU A 20 -4.47 -4.24 1.80
C LEU A 20 -4.60 -5.72 2.17
N GLU A 21 -5.64 -6.37 1.66
CA GLU A 21 -5.90 -7.80 1.89
C GLU A 21 -5.20 -8.61 0.79
N VAL A 22 -4.27 -9.49 1.17
CA VAL A 22 -3.58 -10.39 0.24
C VAL A 22 -4.36 -11.71 0.18
N LYS A 23 -4.64 -12.20 -1.03
CA LYS A 23 -5.36 -13.47 -1.24
C LYS A 23 -4.59 -14.40 -2.15
N SER A 24 -4.46 -15.65 -1.73
CA SER A 24 -4.06 -16.73 -2.63
C SER A 24 -5.24 -17.17 -3.50
N CYS A 25 -4.96 -17.71 -4.68
CA CYS A 25 -5.98 -18.29 -5.56
C CYS A 25 -6.13 -19.79 -5.45
N LEU A 26 -5.12 -20.44 -4.90
CA LEU A 26 -5.20 -21.80 -4.43
C LEU A 26 -5.32 -21.64 -2.93
N ASP A 27 -6.37 -22.18 -2.32
CA ASP A 27 -6.77 -22.00 -0.91
C ASP A 27 -5.68 -22.55 0.05
N GLU A 28 -4.50 -21.94 -0.01
CA GLU A 28 -3.22 -22.33 0.58
C GLU A 28 -2.92 -21.38 1.72
N GLU A 29 -2.45 -21.94 2.83
CA GLU A 29 -1.98 -21.15 3.95
C GLU A 29 -0.64 -20.49 3.59
N PHE A 30 -0.56 -19.18 3.81
CA PHE A 30 0.68 -18.43 3.66
C PHE A 30 0.83 -17.41 4.80
N SER A 31 2.02 -16.85 4.93
CA SER A 31 2.29 -15.80 5.90
C SER A 31 3.14 -14.71 5.27
N ILE A 32 2.74 -13.46 5.52
CA ILE A 32 3.51 -12.30 5.09
C ILE A 32 4.62 -12.08 6.12
N LEU A 33 5.88 -12.22 5.69
CA LEU A 33 7.04 -12.17 6.58
C LEU A 33 7.47 -10.73 6.89
N ARG A 34 7.40 -9.86 5.89
CA ARG A 34 7.70 -8.44 5.99
C ARG A 34 6.96 -7.67 4.91
N ALA A 35 6.71 -6.40 5.18
CA ALA A 35 6.09 -5.48 4.22
C ALA A 35 6.66 -4.07 4.41
N ASN A 36 6.73 -3.32 3.33
CA ASN A 36 7.11 -1.91 3.27
C ASN A 36 6.16 -1.17 2.33
N VAL A 37 5.80 0.07 2.68
CA VAL A 37 4.92 0.90 1.86
C VAL A 37 5.60 2.21 1.53
N GLU A 38 5.70 2.52 0.24
CA GLU A 38 6.29 3.76 -0.27
C GLU A 38 5.27 4.53 -1.11
N ILE A 39 5.10 5.82 -0.81
CA ILE A 39 4.34 6.74 -1.65
C ILE A 39 5.33 7.49 -2.53
N LYS A 40 5.21 7.33 -3.85
CA LYS A 40 6.09 7.99 -4.83
C LYS A 40 5.32 8.95 -5.71
N GLN A 41 5.99 10.04 -6.05
CA GLN A 41 5.60 10.90 -7.17
C GLN A 41 6.67 10.75 -8.25
N TYR A 42 6.29 10.19 -9.39
CA TYR A 42 7.25 9.76 -10.42
C TYR A 42 8.27 8.78 -9.84
N ALA A 43 9.56 9.13 -9.79
CA ALA A 43 10.64 8.32 -9.24
C ALA A 43 11.04 8.73 -7.80
N THR A 44 10.44 9.79 -7.24
CA THR A 44 10.83 10.33 -5.94
C THR A 44 9.93 9.80 -4.84
N VAL A 45 10.54 9.28 -3.77
CA VAL A 45 9.82 8.86 -2.55
C VAL A 45 9.36 10.11 -1.81
N ALA A 46 8.05 10.25 -1.66
CA ALA A 46 7.41 11.32 -0.91
C ALA A 46 7.14 10.91 0.56
N LEU A 47 6.89 9.62 0.79
CA LEU A 47 6.68 9.07 2.13
C LEU A 47 7.05 7.59 2.17
N GLU A 48 7.71 7.17 3.25
CA GLU A 48 7.91 5.77 3.61
C GLU A 48 7.06 5.45 4.84
N ILE A 49 6.39 4.32 4.83
CA ILE A 49 5.48 3.89 5.88
C ILE A 49 5.83 2.45 6.23
N THR A 50 6.12 2.20 7.51
CA THR A 50 6.21 0.84 8.05
C THR A 50 4.80 0.34 8.34
N PRO A 51 4.28 -0.64 7.60
CA PRO A 51 2.96 -1.21 7.86
C PRO A 51 2.98 -2.15 9.07
N SER A 52 1.81 -2.45 9.61
CA SER A 52 1.57 -3.59 10.48
C SER A 52 0.99 -4.75 9.67
N ILE A 53 1.47 -5.96 9.91
CA ILE A 53 0.96 -7.19 9.29
C ILE A 53 0.02 -7.86 10.29
N ASN A 54 -1.17 -8.25 9.84
CA ASN A 54 -2.12 -9.03 10.62
C ASN A 54 -2.64 -10.19 9.76
N GLU A 55 -2.12 -11.39 9.98
CA GLU A 55 -2.39 -12.56 9.13
C GLU A 55 -2.11 -12.25 7.64
N HIS A 56 -3.15 -12.11 6.83
CA HIS A 56 -3.08 -11.82 5.40
C HIS A 56 -3.29 -10.34 5.06
N ASP A 57 -3.42 -9.48 6.07
CA ASP A 57 -3.63 -8.04 5.91
C ASP A 57 -2.34 -7.24 6.10
N ILE A 58 -2.06 -6.34 5.16
CA ILE A 58 -1.05 -5.29 5.31
C ILE A 58 -1.77 -3.98 5.61
N ILE A 59 -1.56 -3.47 6.82
CA ILE A 59 -2.29 -2.33 7.36
C ILE A 59 -1.35 -1.15 7.52
N PHE A 60 -1.70 0.00 6.97
CA PHE A 60 -0.89 1.22 7.05
C PHE A 60 -1.74 2.48 7.12
N THR A 61 -1.16 3.57 7.61
CA THR A 61 -1.85 4.87 7.70
C THR A 61 -1.21 5.84 6.72
N ILE A 62 -2.04 6.42 5.85
CA ILE A 62 -1.61 7.52 4.98
C ILE A 62 -1.95 8.83 5.68
N ASP A 63 -0.93 9.63 5.94
CA ASP A 63 -1.05 11.01 6.40
C ASP A 63 -0.68 11.96 5.25
N THR A 64 -1.68 12.70 4.74
CA THR A 64 -1.49 13.62 3.61
C THR A 64 -1.08 15.04 4.02
N THR A 65 -0.89 15.32 5.31
CA THR A 65 -0.49 16.65 5.80
C THR A 65 0.82 17.13 5.18
N LYS A 66 1.72 16.21 4.81
CA LYS A 66 3.01 16.49 4.15
C LYS A 66 3.01 16.27 2.63
N LEU A 67 1.91 15.79 2.03
CA LEU A 67 1.80 15.51 0.60
C LEU A 67 1.12 16.65 -0.16
N GLU A 68 1.66 17.10 -1.28
CA GLU A 68 1.01 18.12 -2.11
C GLU A 68 -0.27 17.61 -2.79
N LYS A 69 -1.10 18.55 -3.26
CA LYS A 69 -2.28 18.21 -4.07
C LYS A 69 -1.84 17.70 -5.44
N ALA A 70 -1.70 16.39 -5.56
CA ALA A 70 -1.20 15.74 -6.76
C ALA A 70 -1.63 14.28 -6.84
N LYS A 71 -1.16 13.61 -7.91
CA LYS A 71 -1.25 12.17 -8.07
C LYS A 71 0.05 11.51 -7.63
N TYR A 72 -0.09 10.41 -6.91
CA TYR A 72 0.98 9.58 -6.38
C TYR A 72 0.70 8.12 -6.72
N LYS A 73 1.72 7.28 -6.54
CA LYS A 73 1.63 5.83 -6.57
C LYS A 73 2.02 5.30 -5.20
N VAL A 74 1.22 4.42 -4.64
CA VAL A 74 1.54 3.70 -3.40
C VAL A 74 2.07 2.34 -3.81
N TYR A 75 3.32 2.05 -3.45
CA TYR A 75 3.98 0.78 -3.68
C TYR A 75 3.98 0.01 -2.36
N CYS A 76 3.28 -1.11 -2.34
CA CYS A 76 3.26 -2.04 -1.22
C CYS A 76 4.15 -3.23 -1.60
N GLU A 77 5.38 -3.24 -1.11
CA GLU A 77 6.29 -4.37 -1.25
C GLU A 77 6.11 -5.31 -0.06
N TYR A 78 5.99 -6.61 -0.30
CA TYR A 78 5.88 -7.59 0.76
C TYR A 78 6.49 -8.92 0.37
N VAL A 79 6.83 -9.73 1.38
CA VAL A 79 7.49 -11.03 1.19
C VAL A 79 6.62 -12.14 1.74
N ILE A 80 6.40 -13.15 0.92
CA ILE A 80 5.77 -14.42 1.28
C ILE A 80 6.79 -15.51 0.97
N ALA A 81 7.12 -16.33 1.97
CA ALA A 81 8.23 -17.29 1.87
C ALA A 81 9.54 -16.62 1.40
N ASP A 82 10.02 -16.95 0.19
CA ASP A 82 11.20 -16.39 -0.45
C ASP A 82 10.89 -15.45 -1.62
N GLU A 83 9.60 -15.20 -1.90
CA GLU A 83 9.15 -14.35 -2.99
C GLU A 83 8.88 -12.93 -2.52
N THR A 84 9.34 -11.94 -3.31
CA THR A 84 9.02 -10.53 -3.10
C THR A 84 7.97 -10.10 -4.12
N LEU A 85 6.85 -9.59 -3.62
CA LEU A 85 5.69 -9.14 -4.38
C LEU A 85 5.53 -7.64 -4.21
N ILE A 86 5.04 -6.97 -5.26
CA ILE A 86 4.81 -5.53 -5.25
C ILE A 86 3.43 -5.25 -5.82
N ASP A 87 2.56 -4.68 -4.99
CA ASP A 87 1.28 -4.12 -5.40
C ASP A 87 1.37 -2.60 -5.55
N VAL A 88 0.74 -2.07 -6.59
CA VAL A 88 0.76 -0.63 -6.89
C VAL A 88 -0.65 -0.07 -6.94
N LEU A 89 -0.93 0.89 -6.06
CA LEU A 89 -2.22 1.59 -5.97
C LEU A 89 -2.08 3.04 -6.46
N ASP A 90 -3.13 3.56 -7.09
CA ASP A 90 -3.23 4.98 -7.42
C ASP A 90 -3.68 5.80 -6.21
N LEU A 91 -2.97 6.89 -5.89
CA LEU A 91 -3.36 7.85 -4.87
C LEU A 91 -3.57 9.24 -5.48
N GLU A 92 -4.71 9.86 -5.19
CA GLU A 92 -5.04 11.23 -5.57
C GLU A 92 -5.31 12.06 -4.31
N VAL A 93 -4.50 13.10 -4.09
CA VAL A 93 -4.68 14.09 -3.02
C VAL A 93 -5.32 15.34 -3.61
N ARG A 94 -6.49 15.73 -3.08
CA ARG A 94 -7.35 16.82 -3.58
C ARG A 94 -7.35 18.05 -2.70
#